data_AF-A0A5D3YPB5-F1
#
_entry.id   AF-A0A5D3YPB5-F1
#
_cell.length_a   1.000
_cell.length_b   1.000
_cell.length_c   1.000
_cell.angle_alpha   90.00
_cell.angle_beta   90.00
_cell.angle_gamma   90.00
#
_symmetry.space_group_name_H-M   'P 1'
#
loop_
_entity.id
_entity.type
_entity.pdbx_description
1 polymer ?
#
loop_
_entity_poly.entity_id
_entity_poly.type
_entity_poly.pdbx_seq_one_letter_code
_entity_poly.pdbx_strand_id
1 'polypeptide(L)'
;MTIDTHQHSLLAFTVVALLIVVGGCSNSTDSENDPSVTFDSGTISPNGTYSYTFENEGEVEYYCELHKPDMQGKITVTSSANSTDPDTVLMSNNQFQPQQLSVTPNTKVVWVNQESHNHTVVTGNPSTGGGGGGGGGGGGDY
;
A
#
# COMPACT_ATOMS: atom_id res chain seq x y z
N MET A 1 37.00 -11.55 27.47
CA MET A 1 35.71 -11.63 26.76
C MET A 1 35.95 -10.98 25.41
N THR A 2 36.06 -11.82 24.39
CA THR A 2 36.54 -11.47 23.04
C THR A 2 35.32 -11.27 22.13
N ILE A 3 35.51 -10.42 21.11
CA ILE A 3 34.72 -10.22 19.87
C ILE A 3 33.31 -9.60 20.05
N ASP A 4 32.84 -8.63 19.26
CA ASP A 4 33.18 -8.33 17.87
C ASP A 4 33.03 -6.84 17.53
N THR A 5 34.01 -6.36 16.76
CA THR A 5 34.08 -5.01 16.19
C THR A 5 33.34 -5.06 14.86
N HIS A 6 32.22 -4.35 14.72
CA HIS A 6 31.54 -4.23 13.42
C HIS A 6 32.43 -3.43 12.45
N GLN A 7 33.19 -4.17 11.65
CA GLN A 7 33.90 -3.72 10.46
C GLN A 7 32.87 -3.43 9.35
N HIS A 8 32.62 -2.17 9.03
CA HIS A 8 32.15 -1.79 7.70
C HIS A 8 33.30 -1.12 6.95
N SER A 9 34.22 -1.97 6.48
CA SER A 9 35.20 -1.64 5.45
C SER A 9 34.49 -1.65 4.09
N LEU A 10 34.27 -0.48 3.51
CA LEU A 10 33.98 -0.34 2.08
C LEU A 10 34.93 0.72 1.50
N LEU A 11 35.98 0.23 0.83
CA LEU A 11 36.88 1.02 0.01
C LEU A 11 36.22 1.30 -1.35
N ALA A 12 36.14 2.60 -1.66
CA ALA A 12 36.15 3.28 -2.97
C ALA A 12 35.59 2.58 -4.23
N PHE A 13 34.59 3.20 -4.85
CA PHE A 13 34.52 3.33 -6.31
C PHE A 13 34.13 4.77 -6.68
N THR A 14 35.10 5.55 -7.14
CA THR A 14 34.87 6.81 -7.83
C THR A 14 34.21 6.54 -9.18
N VAL A 15 32.92 6.84 -9.32
CA VAL A 15 32.24 6.81 -10.61
C VAL A 15 32.49 8.15 -11.31
N VAL A 16 33.40 8.17 -12.28
CA VAL A 16 33.45 9.23 -13.28
C VAL A 16 32.39 8.89 -14.33
N ALA A 17 31.29 9.63 -14.34
CA ALA A 17 30.33 9.61 -15.44
C ALA A 17 30.39 10.95 -16.18
N LEU A 18 31.14 10.97 -17.29
CA LEU A 18 31.02 11.95 -18.35
C LEU A 18 30.38 11.23 -19.53
N LEU A 19 29.14 11.58 -19.90
CA LEU A 19 28.65 11.53 -21.28
C LEU A 19 27.21 12.07 -21.39
N ILE A 20 27.14 13.27 -21.98
CA ILE A 20 26.16 13.78 -22.94
C ILE A 20 24.67 13.73 -22.55
N VAL A 21 24.14 14.93 -22.27
CA VAL A 21 22.72 15.25 -22.38
C VAL A 21 22.33 15.12 -23.86
N VAL A 22 21.59 14.06 -24.19
CA VAL A 22 20.72 14.03 -25.37
C VAL A 22 19.29 13.97 -24.87
N GLY A 23 18.52 14.99 -25.26
CA GLY A 23 17.13 15.15 -24.87
C GLY A 23 16.27 13.97 -25.34
N GLY A 24 15.57 13.38 -24.39
CA GLY A 24 14.33 12.65 -24.64
C GLY A 24 13.20 13.43 -23.97
N CYS A 25 12.24 13.92 -24.75
CA CYS A 25 10.94 14.26 -24.20
C CYS A 25 10.32 12.95 -23.72
N SER A 26 10.39 12.67 -22.42
CA SER A 26 9.63 11.57 -21.83
C SER A 26 8.20 12.05 -21.70
N ASN A 27 7.32 11.54 -22.57
CA ASN A 27 5.89 11.64 -22.36
C ASN A 27 5.56 10.61 -21.25
N SER A 28 5.85 10.96 -20.00
CA SER A 28 5.75 10.04 -18.85
C SER A 28 4.30 9.73 -18.52
N THR A 29 3.78 8.69 -19.17
CA THR A 29 2.71 7.85 -18.65
C THR A 29 3.02 6.39 -18.98
N ASP A 30 4.25 5.94 -18.72
CA ASP A 30 4.56 4.51 -18.76
C ASP A 30 4.39 3.98 -17.33
N SER A 31 3.14 3.76 -16.95
CA SER A 31 2.74 2.95 -15.80
C SER A 31 2.73 1.47 -16.22
N GLU A 32 3.79 1.01 -16.89
CA GLU A 32 3.91 -0.37 -17.40
C GLU A 32 4.58 -1.28 -16.36
N ASN A 33 4.48 -0.91 -15.09
CA ASN A 33 4.70 -1.79 -13.96
C ASN A 33 3.67 -1.48 -12.87
N ASP A 34 2.42 -1.24 -13.27
CA ASP A 34 1.27 -1.33 -12.39
C ASP A 34 0.84 -2.81 -12.36
N PRO A 35 1.32 -3.64 -11.40
CA PRO A 35 0.58 -4.85 -11.11
C PRO A 35 -0.80 -4.37 -10.69
N SER A 36 -1.81 -4.60 -11.54
CA SER A 36 -3.22 -4.32 -11.24
C SER A 36 -3.65 -5.15 -10.03
N VAL A 37 -3.24 -4.71 -8.85
CA VAL A 37 -3.63 -5.24 -7.56
C VAL A 37 -5.04 -4.76 -7.37
N THR A 38 -5.99 -5.69 -7.38
CA THR A 38 -7.39 -5.39 -7.11
C THR A 38 -7.84 -6.19 -5.92
N PHE A 39 -8.26 -5.49 -4.87
CA PHE A 39 -8.93 -6.07 -3.72
C PHE A 39 -10.15 -5.27 -3.31
N ASP A 40 -11.11 -5.98 -2.76
CA ASP A 40 -12.29 -5.46 -2.08
C ASP A 40 -12.56 -6.36 -0.87
N SER A 41 -12.53 -5.78 0.32
CA SER A 41 -12.79 -6.52 1.56
C SER A 41 -14.25 -6.88 1.77
N GLY A 42 -15.17 -6.24 1.05
CA GLY A 42 -16.54 -6.08 1.49
C GLY A 42 -16.62 -5.32 2.82
N THR A 43 -17.75 -5.47 3.52
CA THR A 43 -17.94 -4.84 4.83
C THR A 43 -17.10 -5.51 5.93
N ILE A 44 -16.30 -4.70 6.62
CA ILE A 44 -15.55 -5.09 7.81
C ILE A 44 -16.29 -4.52 9.03
N SER A 45 -16.99 -5.38 9.76
CA SER A 45 -17.69 -5.03 11.00
C SER A 45 -16.74 -4.62 12.13
N PRO A 46 -17.22 -3.99 13.21
CA PRO A 46 -16.41 -3.67 14.39
C PRO A 46 -15.61 -4.87 14.91
N ASN A 47 -14.32 -4.66 15.21
CA ASN A 47 -13.32 -5.69 15.56
C ASN A 47 -13.02 -6.72 14.47
N GLY A 48 -13.58 -6.55 13.27
CA GLY A 48 -13.31 -7.38 12.11
C GLY A 48 -11.94 -7.09 11.50
N THR A 49 -11.47 -8.03 10.68
CA THR A 49 -10.18 -7.93 10.00
C THR A 49 -10.27 -8.30 8.53
N TYR A 50 -9.46 -7.66 7.70
CA TYR A 50 -9.19 -8.05 6.32
C TYR A 50 -7.68 -8.19 6.13
N SER A 51 -7.21 -9.05 5.22
CA SER A 51 -5.78 -9.18 4.95
C SER A 51 -5.47 -9.43 3.48
N TYR A 52 -4.35 -8.90 3.02
CA TYR A 52 -3.83 -9.09 1.67
C TYR A 52 -2.31 -9.25 1.71
N THR A 53 -1.75 -10.09 0.83
CA THR A 53 -0.30 -10.29 0.71
C THR A 53 0.21 -9.62 -0.56
N PHE A 54 1.18 -8.72 -0.42
CA PHE A 54 1.74 -7.96 -1.54
C PHE A 54 3.02 -8.62 -2.06
N GLU A 55 2.93 -9.36 -3.16
CA GLU A 55 4.04 -10.17 -3.68
C GLU A 55 5.02 -9.38 -4.56
N ASN A 56 4.53 -8.35 -5.27
CA ASN A 56 5.30 -7.60 -6.25
C ASN A 56 5.56 -6.18 -5.75
N GLU A 57 6.74 -5.64 -6.07
CA GLU A 57 7.05 -4.22 -5.83
C GLU A 57 6.09 -3.31 -6.62
N GLY A 58 5.77 -2.16 -6.04
CA GLY A 58 4.79 -1.23 -6.62
C GLY A 58 4.11 -0.36 -5.57
N GLU A 59 3.23 0.54 -6.01
CA GLU A 59 2.39 1.33 -5.12
C GLU A 59 0.92 0.97 -5.35
N VAL A 60 0.16 0.85 -4.26
CA VAL A 60 -1.27 0.54 -4.30
C VAL A 60 -2.02 1.55 -3.44
N GLU A 61 -2.81 2.41 -4.08
CA GLU A 61 -3.77 3.28 -3.40
C GLU A 61 -5.05 2.50 -3.08
N TYR A 62 -5.67 2.82 -1.95
CA TYR A 62 -6.93 2.21 -1.53
C TYR A 62 -7.74 3.19 -0.69
N TYR A 63 -9.03 2.89 -0.53
CA TYR A 63 -9.96 3.74 0.18
C TYR A 63 -11.05 2.93 0.89
N CYS A 64 -11.75 3.60 1.82
CA CYS A 64 -12.99 3.09 2.41
C CYS A 64 -14.18 3.71 1.66
N GLU A 65 -15.06 2.88 1.12
CA GLU A 65 -16.22 3.33 0.32
C GLU A 65 -17.23 4.13 1.12
N LEU A 66 -17.33 3.85 2.43
CA LEU A 66 -18.26 4.50 3.36
C LEU A 66 -17.81 5.90 3.82
N HIS A 67 -16.49 6.18 3.76
CA HIS A 67 -15.86 7.42 4.27
C HIS A 67 -15.04 8.14 3.22
N LYS A 68 -15.42 7.98 1.94
CA LYS A 68 -14.83 8.76 0.84
C LYS A 68 -15.36 10.21 0.88
N PRO A 69 -14.51 11.20 0.51
CA PRO A 69 -13.15 11.05 0.02
C PRO A 69 -12.09 10.95 1.12
N ASP A 70 -12.42 11.10 2.39
CA ASP A 70 -11.41 11.41 3.42
C ASP A 70 -10.57 10.20 3.88
N MET A 71 -11.14 8.99 3.83
CA MET A 71 -10.48 7.77 4.30
C MET A 71 -9.78 7.02 3.15
N GLN A 72 -8.51 7.37 2.92
CA GLN A 72 -7.64 6.81 1.88
C GLN A 72 -6.32 6.35 2.47
N GLY A 73 -5.69 5.36 1.88
CA GLY A 73 -4.34 4.93 2.24
C GLY A 73 -3.52 4.50 1.03
N LYS A 74 -2.22 4.31 1.25
CA LYS A 74 -1.28 3.83 0.24
C LYS A 74 -0.35 2.77 0.81
N ILE A 75 -0.20 1.66 0.10
CA ILE A 75 0.85 0.67 0.34
C ILE A 75 1.96 0.88 -0.68
N THR A 76 3.20 1.07 -0.24
CA THR A 76 4.39 1.08 -1.10
C THR A 76 5.17 -0.21 -0.83
N VAL A 77 5.29 -1.07 -1.83
CA VAL A 77 6.02 -2.35 -1.75
C VAL A 77 7.41 -2.15 -2.33
N THR A 78 8.45 -2.26 -1.50
CA THR A 78 9.85 -2.11 -1.91
C THR A 78 10.77 -2.96 -1.04
N SER A 79 11.79 -3.56 -1.66
CA SER A 79 12.81 -4.37 -0.99
C SER A 79 13.61 -3.62 0.08
N SER A 80 13.52 -2.29 0.13
CA SER A 80 14.22 -1.43 1.11
C SER A 80 13.36 -1.04 2.31
N ALA A 81 12.08 -1.41 2.34
CA ALA A 81 11.18 -1.06 3.43
C ALA A 81 11.58 -1.76 4.74
N ASN A 82 11.31 -1.08 5.86
CA ASN A 82 11.33 -1.72 7.17
C ASN A 82 9.92 -2.22 7.45
N SER A 83 9.70 -3.52 7.31
CA SER A 83 8.38 -4.13 7.47
C SER A 83 8.39 -5.27 8.48
N THR A 84 7.22 -5.52 9.06
CA THR A 84 6.97 -6.70 9.90
C THR A 84 6.01 -7.63 9.16
N ASP A 85 6.08 -8.94 9.43
CA ASP A 85 5.15 -9.91 8.82
C ASP A 85 4.36 -10.67 9.90
N PRO A 86 3.04 -10.42 10.06
CA PRO A 86 2.25 -9.44 9.32
C PRO A 86 2.50 -8.00 9.78
N ASP A 87 2.30 -7.05 8.86
CA ASP A 87 2.17 -5.62 9.18
C ASP A 87 0.69 -5.25 9.35
N THR A 88 0.41 -4.16 10.08
CA THR A 88 -0.96 -3.81 10.49
C THR A 88 -1.33 -2.39 10.11
N VAL A 89 -2.54 -2.24 9.56
CA VAL A 89 -3.22 -0.96 9.39
C VAL A 89 -4.48 -0.96 10.26
N LEU A 90 -4.62 0.04 11.12
CA LEU A 90 -5.80 0.22 11.95
C LEU A 90 -6.80 1.14 11.25
N MET A 91 -8.09 0.85 11.38
CA MET A 91 -9.15 1.81 11.10
C MET A 91 -9.50 2.46 12.43
N SER A 92 -9.18 3.75 12.57
CA SER A 92 -9.42 4.53 13.77
C SER A 92 -9.56 6.00 13.41
N ASN A 93 -10.52 6.67 14.05
CA ASN A 93 -10.86 8.08 13.82
C ASN A 93 -11.25 8.35 12.36
N ASN A 94 -11.97 7.42 11.73
CA ASN A 94 -12.29 7.46 10.30
C ASN A 94 -11.07 7.54 9.37
N GLN A 95 -9.94 6.98 9.79
CA GLN A 95 -8.68 6.99 9.03
C GLN A 95 -8.01 5.62 9.04
N PHE A 96 -7.27 5.32 7.97
CA PHE A 96 -6.28 4.26 7.99
C PHE A 96 -5.03 4.74 8.72
N GLN A 97 -4.55 3.96 9.69
CA GLN A 97 -3.39 4.29 10.53
C GLN A 97 -2.38 3.13 10.51
N PRO A 98 -1.18 3.32 9.94
CA PRO A 98 -0.74 4.52 9.23
C PRO A 98 -1.48 4.71 7.90
N GLN A 99 -1.58 5.96 7.44
CA GLN A 99 -2.19 6.26 6.15
C GLN A 99 -1.32 5.80 4.97
N GLN A 100 0.00 5.80 5.17
CA GLN A 100 0.97 5.28 4.22
C GLN A 100 1.81 4.22 4.93
N LEU A 101 1.88 3.04 4.35
CA LEU A 101 2.66 1.93 4.86
C LEU A 101 3.63 1.46 3.78
N SER A 102 4.90 1.30 4.15
CA SER A 102 5.91 0.70 3.26
C SER A 102 6.21 -0.71 3.73
N VAL A 103 6.11 -1.70 2.84
CA VAL A 103 6.36 -3.11 3.14
C VAL A 103 7.36 -3.74 2.17
N THR A 104 8.01 -4.83 2.58
CA THR A 104 8.81 -5.64 1.65
C THR A 104 7.92 -6.62 0.87
N PRO A 105 8.35 -7.08 -0.33
CA PRO A 105 7.64 -8.13 -1.06
C PRO A 105 7.32 -9.36 -0.20
N ASN A 106 6.14 -9.95 -0.42
CA ASN A 106 5.54 -11.06 0.31
C ASN A 106 5.07 -10.74 1.75
N THR A 107 5.09 -9.47 2.17
CA THR A 107 4.50 -9.07 3.47
C THR A 107 2.98 -9.22 3.44
N LYS A 108 2.40 -9.86 4.48
CA LYS A 108 0.96 -9.83 4.73
C LYS A 108 0.60 -8.54 5.47
N VAL A 109 -0.31 -7.75 4.91
CA VAL A 109 -0.91 -6.58 5.60
C VAL A 109 -2.28 -6.97 6.14
N VAL A 110 -2.53 -6.65 7.41
CA VAL A 110 -3.80 -6.88 8.09
C VAL A 110 -4.44 -5.55 8.43
N TRP A 111 -5.64 -5.30 7.90
CA TRP A 111 -6.47 -4.18 8.29
C TRP A 111 -7.38 -4.59 9.44
N VAL A 112 -7.40 -3.82 10.53
CA VAL A 112 -8.22 -4.10 11.72
C VAL A 112 -9.19 -2.95 11.96
N ASN A 113 -10.48 -3.25 12.00
CA ASN A 113 -11.49 -2.28 12.37
C ASN A 113 -11.54 -2.11 13.90
N GLN A 114 -10.99 -1.00 14.42
CA GLN A 114 -11.03 -0.68 15.84
C GLN A 114 -12.14 0.34 16.20
N GLU A 115 -13.02 0.66 15.25
CA GLU A 115 -14.13 1.59 15.43
C GLU A 115 -15.45 0.83 15.69
N SER A 116 -16.48 1.58 16.08
CA SER A 116 -17.81 1.03 16.38
C SER A 116 -18.73 0.95 15.16
N HIS A 117 -18.27 1.33 13.97
CA HIS A 117 -19.03 1.24 12.73
C HIS A 117 -18.25 0.48 11.65
N ASN A 118 -18.93 0.18 10.56
CA ASN A 118 -18.37 -0.59 9.45
C ASN A 118 -17.36 0.22 8.63
N HIS A 119 -16.44 -0.50 7.99
CA HIS A 119 -15.47 0.03 7.02
C HIS A 119 -15.28 -0.93 5.85
N THR A 120 -14.62 -0.46 4.79
CA THR A 120 -14.15 -1.29 3.68
C THR A 120 -12.69 -0.95 3.34
N VAL A 121 -12.03 -1.84 2.62
CA VAL A 121 -10.68 -1.69 2.05
C VAL A 121 -10.80 -2.07 0.58
N VAL A 122 -10.83 -1.06 -0.28
CA VAL A 122 -11.02 -1.21 -1.73
C VAL A 122 -9.89 -0.52 -2.47
N THR A 123 -9.24 -1.20 -3.40
CA THR A 123 -8.18 -0.61 -4.23
C THR A 123 -8.73 0.55 -5.07
N GLY A 124 -7.96 1.63 -5.21
CA GLY A 124 -8.23 2.75 -6.10
C GLY A 124 -8.13 4.11 -5.42
N ASN A 125 -8.39 5.16 -6.20
CA ASN A 125 -8.40 6.55 -5.76
C ASN A 125 -9.82 7.13 -5.88
N PRO A 126 -10.45 7.57 -4.77
CA PRO A 126 -11.81 8.10 -4.81
C PRO A 126 -11.90 9.46 -5.52
N SER A 127 -10.77 10.14 -5.77
CA SER A 127 -10.72 11.48 -6.38
C SER A 127 -10.69 11.45 -7.91
N THR A 128 -10.25 10.34 -8.51
CA THR A 128 -10.09 10.23 -9.98
C THR A 128 -11.33 9.69 -10.70
N GLY A 129 -12.47 9.56 -10.00
CA GLY A 129 -13.70 9.03 -10.60
C GLY A 129 -13.49 7.60 -11.07
N GLY A 130 -13.10 6.71 -10.17
CA GLY A 130 -12.96 5.29 -10.45
C GLY A 130 -14.31 4.68 -10.84
N GLY A 131 -14.57 4.63 -12.15
CA GLY A 131 -15.61 3.81 -12.75
C GLY A 131 -15.28 2.33 -12.61
N GLY A 132 -15.44 1.78 -11.40
CA GLY A 132 -15.51 0.34 -11.15
C GLY A 132 -16.97 -0.09 -11.20
N GLY A 133 -17.47 -0.40 -12.40
CA GLY A 133 -18.82 -0.90 -12.59
C GLY A 133 -18.94 -2.38 -12.23
N GLY A 134 -19.92 -2.69 -11.36
CA GLY A 134 -20.60 -3.99 -11.24
C GLY A 134 -20.03 -4.93 -10.19
N GLY A 135 -20.79 -5.49 -9.24
CA GLY A 135 -22.21 -5.42 -8.97
C GLY A 135 -22.64 -6.58 -8.06
N GLY A 136 -23.72 -6.40 -7.31
CA GLY A 136 -24.65 -7.48 -6.98
C GLY A 136 -24.67 -8.03 -5.54
N GLY A 137 -25.77 -7.72 -4.84
CA GLY A 137 -26.36 -8.53 -3.77
C GLY A 137 -26.08 -8.00 -2.37
N GLY A 138 -27.04 -7.63 -1.53
CA GLY A 138 -28.48 -7.83 -1.55
C GLY A 138 -28.95 -8.00 -0.11
N GLY A 139 -29.87 -7.12 0.32
CA GLY A 139 -30.89 -7.44 1.33
C GLY A 139 -30.49 -7.36 2.81
N GLY A 140 -31.29 -6.61 3.56
CA GLY A 140 -31.53 -6.86 4.98
C GLY A 140 -31.65 -5.62 5.82
N ASP A 141 -32.84 -5.02 5.82
CA ASP A 141 -33.30 -4.18 6.92
C ASP A 141 -33.13 -4.94 8.25
N TYR A 142 -32.40 -4.36 9.21
CA TYR A 142 -32.74 -4.39 10.64
C TYR A 142 -32.27 -3.07 11.26
#